data_AF-A0A942BB36-F1
#
_entry.id   AF-A0A942BB36-F1
#
_cell.length_a   1.000
_cell.length_b   1.000
_cell.length_c   1.000
_cell.angle_alpha   90.00
_cell.angle_beta   90.00
_cell.angle_gamma   90.00
#
_symmetry.space_group_name_H-M   'P 1'
#
loop_
_entity.id
_entity.type
_entity.pdbx_description
1 polymer ?
#
loop_
_entity_poly.entity_id
_entity_poly.type
_entity_poly.pdbx_seq_one_letter_code
_entity_poly.pdbx_strand_id
1 'polypeptide(L)'
;MMNLSAAQTSQRDRLVAFLSQYSELVEVIRDAVHYGPTPCLEGRYADLRTWLQSHYSDLRPLIDTHVAADLDPTGLSGSRLDPFEGVWGVPTLDRLVTVRSDLIARLDKTRRAVEASVSEPEPVH
;
A
#
# COMPACT_ATOMS: atom_id res chain seq x y z
N MET A 1 -4.60 -27.19 -22.40
CA MET A 1 -4.43 -25.72 -22.43
C MET A 1 -5.21 -25.17 -21.25
N MET A 2 -4.54 -24.94 -20.12
CA MET A 2 -5.20 -24.43 -18.90
C MET A 2 -5.25 -22.90 -18.94
N ASN A 3 -6.43 -22.36 -18.64
CA ASN A 3 -6.84 -20.96 -18.73
C ASN A 3 -5.87 -20.00 -18.02
N LEU A 4 -5.08 -19.27 -18.82
CA LEU A 4 -4.34 -18.08 -18.37
C LEU A 4 -5.27 -17.00 -17.82
N SER A 5 -6.53 -16.97 -18.23
CA SER A 5 -7.55 -15.98 -17.85
C SER A 5 -8.06 -16.13 -16.41
N ALA A 6 -8.26 -17.34 -15.88
CA ALA A 6 -8.80 -17.55 -14.53
C ALA A 6 -7.78 -17.24 -13.41
N ALA A 7 -6.50 -17.52 -13.66
CA ALA A 7 -5.41 -17.18 -12.76
C ALA A 7 -5.17 -15.66 -12.70
N GLN A 8 -5.28 -14.98 -13.85
CA GLN A 8 -5.16 -13.52 -13.94
C GLN A 8 -6.32 -12.79 -13.25
N THR A 9 -7.57 -13.26 -13.39
CA THR A 9 -8.72 -12.70 -12.64
C THR A 9 -8.50 -12.82 -11.13
N SER A 10 -8.06 -14.00 -10.66
CA SER A 10 -7.81 -14.24 -9.23
C SER A 10 -6.69 -13.36 -8.67
N GLN A 11 -5.69 -13.02 -9.48
CA GLN A 11 -4.58 -12.17 -9.09
C GLN A 11 -4.97 -10.68 -9.06
N ARG A 12 -5.77 -10.24 -10.03
CA ARG A 12 -6.33 -8.88 -10.06
C ARG A 12 -7.26 -8.64 -8.88
N ASP A 13 -8.13 -9.59 -8.55
CA ASP A 13 -9.03 -9.50 -7.39
C ASP A 13 -8.26 -9.39 -6.07
N ARG A 14 -7.17 -10.14 -5.91
CA ARG A 14 -6.28 -10.04 -4.74
C ARG A 14 -5.62 -8.67 -4.64
N LEU A 15 -5.20 -8.10 -5.77
CA LEU A 15 -4.58 -6.78 -5.80
C LEU A 15 -5.61 -5.68 -5.49
N VAL A 16 -6.85 -5.79 -5.98
CA VAL A 16 -7.95 -4.90 -5.63
C VAL A 16 -8.30 -4.98 -4.14
N ALA A 17 -8.38 -6.20 -3.59
CA ALA A 17 -8.61 -6.39 -2.16
C ALA A 17 -7.49 -5.77 -1.33
N PHE A 18 -6.23 -5.99 -1.73
CA PHE A 18 -5.06 -5.42 -1.08
C PHE A 18 -5.09 -3.88 -1.09
N LEU A 19 -5.39 -3.29 -2.26
CA LEU A 19 -5.58 -1.85 -2.41
C LEU A 19 -6.67 -1.29 -1.50
N SER A 20 -7.81 -1.97 -1.42
CA SER A 20 -8.91 -1.52 -0.57
C SER A 20 -8.47 -1.48 0.91
N GLN A 21 -7.80 -2.53 1.38
CA GLN A 21 -7.30 -2.60 2.76
C GLN A 21 -6.17 -1.58 3.00
N TYR A 22 -5.32 -1.35 2.00
CA TYR A 22 -4.27 -0.34 2.08
C TYR A 22 -4.85 1.08 2.14
N SER A 23 -5.84 1.40 1.31
CA SER A 23 -6.54 2.69 1.35
C SER A 23 -7.19 2.92 2.71
N GLU A 24 -7.81 1.90 3.30
CA GLU A 24 -8.37 1.97 4.65
C GLU A 24 -7.29 2.27 5.71
N LEU A 25 -6.13 1.64 5.60
CA LEU A 25 -4.99 1.91 6.48
C LEU A 25 -4.53 3.37 6.38
N VAL A 26 -4.45 3.92 5.17
CA VAL A 26 -4.06 5.32 4.94
C VAL A 26 -5.07 6.27 5.58
N GLU A 27 -6.37 6.01 5.46
CA GLU A 27 -7.40 6.84 6.11
C GLU A 27 -7.32 6.75 7.64
N VAL A 28 -7.10 5.56 8.23
CA VAL A 28 -6.89 5.41 9.68
C VAL A 28 -5.69 6.23 10.16
N ILE A 29 -4.58 6.22 9.42
CA ILE A 29 -3.39 7.01 9.74
C ILE A 29 -3.69 8.51 9.62
N ARG A 30 -4.41 8.93 8.59
CA ARG A 30 -4.82 10.33 8.40
C ARG A 30 -5.72 10.81 9.55
N ASP A 31 -6.69 10.01 9.94
CA ASP A 31 -7.59 10.31 11.06
C ASP A 31 -6.81 10.45 12.36
N ALA A 32 -5.86 9.55 12.63
CA ALA A 32 -5.02 9.65 13.82
C ALA A 32 -4.07 10.84 13.82
N VAL A 33 -3.60 11.29 12.65
CA VAL A 33 -2.78 12.51 12.54
C VAL A 33 -3.63 13.76 12.79
N HIS A 34 -4.87 13.79 12.28
CA HIS A 34 -5.72 14.97 12.35
C HIS A 34 -6.45 15.11 13.70
N TYR A 35 -6.92 14.00 14.26
CA TYR A 35 -7.74 13.95 15.48
C TYR A 35 -7.00 13.38 16.69
N GLY A 36 -5.80 12.82 16.50
CA GLY A 36 -5.03 12.10 17.51
C GLY A 36 -5.33 10.59 17.52
N PRO A 37 -4.40 9.75 18.00
CA PRO A 37 -4.61 8.31 18.12
C PRO A 37 -5.68 8.01 19.17
N THR A 38 -6.59 7.09 18.85
CA THR A 38 -7.60 6.58 19.79
C THR A 38 -7.49 5.05 19.88
N PRO A 39 -7.96 4.40 20.96
CA PRO A 39 -7.93 2.94 21.06
C PRO A 39 -8.64 2.22 19.91
N CYS A 40 -9.69 2.83 19.35
CA CYS A 40 -10.41 2.30 18.19
C CYS A 40 -9.55 2.35 16.92
N LEU A 41 -8.90 3.49 16.64
CA LEU A 41 -8.01 3.64 15.50
C LEU A 41 -6.77 2.75 15.64
N GLU A 42 -6.24 2.60 16.85
CA GLU A 42 -5.09 1.73 17.16
C GLU A 42 -5.42 0.25 16.87
N GLY A 43 -6.59 -0.23 17.32
CA GLY A 43 -7.05 -1.59 17.00
C GLY A 43 -7.20 -1.80 15.50
N ARG A 44 -7.85 -0.86 14.82
CA ARG A 44 -8.05 -0.95 13.36
C ARG A 44 -6.72 -0.90 12.59
N TYR A 45 -5.79 -0.06 13.02
CA TYR A 45 -4.43 -0.01 12.48
C TYR A 45 -3.71 -1.37 12.64
N ALA A 46 -3.79 -1.99 13.81
CA ALA A 46 -3.15 -3.27 14.08
C ALA A 46 -3.73 -4.40 13.20
N ASP A 47 -5.06 -4.45 13.06
CA ASP A 47 -5.76 -5.43 12.22
C ASP A 47 -5.37 -5.27 10.74
N LEU A 48 -5.46 -4.04 10.23
CA LEU A 48 -5.10 -3.72 8.84
C LEU A 48 -3.63 -3.98 8.55
N ARG A 49 -2.73 -3.58 9.46
CA ARG A 49 -1.28 -3.84 9.34
C ARG A 49 -1.00 -5.34 9.28
N THR A 50 -1.62 -6.13 10.15
CA THR A 50 -1.44 -7.58 10.19
C THR A 50 -1.94 -8.25 8.92
N TRP A 51 -3.12 -7.84 8.43
CA TRP A 51 -3.67 -8.35 7.19
C TRP A 51 -2.80 -7.98 5.99
N LEU A 52 -2.37 -6.72 5.89
CA LEU A 52 -1.51 -6.27 4.79
C LEU A 52 -0.16 -6.98 4.79
N GLN A 53 0.45 -7.17 5.97
CA GLN A 53 1.72 -7.91 6.09
C GLN A 53 1.60 -9.35 5.60
N SER A 54 0.51 -10.05 5.93
CA SER A 54 0.34 -11.45 5.54
C SER A 54 0.08 -11.64 4.03
N HIS A 55 -0.42 -10.61 3.35
CA HIS A 55 -0.70 -10.65 1.91
C HIS A 55 0.38 -9.96 1.05
N TYR A 56 1.22 -9.13 1.67
CA TYR A 56 2.21 -8.34 0.94
C TYR A 56 3.29 -9.20 0.30
N SER A 57 3.82 -10.22 0.99
CA SER A 57 4.89 -11.07 0.45
C SER A 57 4.53 -11.71 -0.90
N ASP A 58 3.27 -12.07 -1.08
CA ASP A 58 2.78 -12.70 -2.31
C ASP A 58 2.53 -11.69 -3.44
N LEU A 59 2.15 -10.46 -3.08
CA LEU A 59 1.82 -9.39 -4.03
C LEU A 59 2.98 -8.45 -4.33
N ARG A 60 4.05 -8.51 -3.53
CA ARG A 60 5.22 -7.65 -3.62
C ARG A 60 5.78 -7.52 -5.03
N PRO A 61 6.01 -8.61 -5.81
CA PRO A 61 6.56 -8.47 -7.16
C PRO A 61 5.67 -7.63 -8.10
N LEU A 62 4.36 -7.70 -7.91
CA LEU A 62 3.38 -6.94 -8.69
C LEU A 62 3.37 -5.48 -8.23
N ILE A 63 3.27 -5.26 -6.92
CA ILE A 63 3.26 -3.93 -6.31
C ILE A 63 4.57 -3.19 -6.65
N ASP A 64 5.73 -3.84 -6.51
CA ASP A 64 7.04 -3.25 -6.79
C ASP A 64 7.17 -2.80 -8.25
N THR A 65 6.63 -3.57 -9.21
CA THR A 65 6.64 -3.20 -10.64
C THR A 65 5.92 -1.88 -10.88
N HIS A 66 4.80 -1.67 -10.19
CA HIS A 66 3.95 -0.49 -10.34
C HIS A 66 4.43 0.71 -9.52
N VAL A 67 4.84 0.46 -8.27
CA VAL A 67 5.33 1.48 -7.34
C VAL A 67 6.68 2.01 -7.79
N ALA A 68 7.57 1.18 -8.35
CA ALA A 68 8.86 1.64 -8.87
C ALA A 68 8.70 2.58 -10.07
N ALA A 69 7.73 2.31 -10.96
CA ALA A 69 7.47 3.14 -12.14
C ALA A 69 7.00 4.56 -11.78
N ASP A 70 6.22 4.70 -10.70
CA ASP A 70 5.60 5.98 -10.30
C ASP A 70 6.40 6.74 -9.22
N LEU A 71 7.09 6.03 -8.31
CA LEU A 71 7.89 6.66 -7.26
C LEU A 71 9.21 7.21 -7.76
N ASP A 72 9.84 6.56 -8.75
CA ASP A 72 11.08 6.99 -9.39
C ASP A 72 11.06 6.71 -10.91
N PRO A 73 10.46 7.60 -11.71
CA PRO A 73 10.42 7.44 -13.17
C PRO A 73 11.81 7.54 -13.82
N THR A 74 12.84 7.95 -13.06
CA THR A 74 14.22 8.08 -13.55
C THR A 74 15.08 6.85 -13.24
N GLY A 75 14.66 6.00 -12.30
CA GLY A 75 15.41 4.82 -11.84
C GLY A 75 16.73 5.12 -11.12
N LEU A 76 16.96 6.38 -10.72
CA LEU A 76 18.25 6.87 -10.19
C LEU A 76 18.26 7.08 -8.67
N SER A 77 17.11 7.05 -7.99
CA SER A 77 17.03 7.21 -6.54
C SER A 77 17.24 5.88 -5.81
N GLY A 78 18.49 5.64 -5.42
CA GLY A 78 18.92 4.48 -4.62
C GLY A 78 18.32 4.38 -3.20
N SER A 79 17.36 5.23 -2.82
CA SER A 79 16.60 5.06 -1.58
C SER A 79 15.34 4.24 -1.83
N ARG A 80 15.55 2.94 -2.10
CA ARG A 80 14.53 1.87 -2.18
C ARG A 80 13.91 1.57 -0.81
N LEU A 81 13.65 2.57 0.01
CA LEU A 81 12.86 2.36 1.22
C LEU A 81 11.42 2.20 0.79
N ASP A 82 11.07 0.92 0.62
CA ASP A 82 9.73 0.42 0.39
C ASP A 82 8.75 1.20 1.29
N PRO A 83 7.78 1.92 0.71
CA PRO A 83 6.84 2.74 1.47
C PRO A 83 6.05 1.91 2.50
N PHE A 84 5.89 0.61 2.25
CA PHE A 84 5.21 -0.31 3.14
C PHE A 84 6.10 -0.78 4.31
N GLU A 85 7.41 -0.99 4.09
CA GLU A 85 8.39 -1.27 5.17
C GLU A 85 8.41 -0.15 6.21
N GLY A 86 8.24 1.10 5.76
CA GLY A 86 8.14 2.26 6.65
C GLY A 86 6.97 2.18 7.63
N VAL A 87 5.87 1.54 7.25
CA VAL A 87 4.71 1.29 8.12
C VAL A 87 4.87 0.03 8.94
N TRP A 88 5.46 -1.03 8.38
CA TRP A 88 5.66 -2.29 9.11
C TRP A 88 6.66 -2.17 10.26
N GLY A 89 7.67 -1.32 10.11
CA GLY A 89 8.67 -1.07 11.16
C GLY A 89 8.12 -0.40 12.42
N VAL A 90 6.87 0.09 12.40
CA VAL A 90 6.24 0.73 13.55
C VAL A 90 5.04 -0.10 14.00
N PRO A 91 5.01 -0.62 15.24
CA PRO A 91 3.96 -1.53 15.68
C PRO A 91 2.68 -0.83 16.15
N THR A 92 2.73 0.48 16.40
CA THR A 92 1.63 1.24 17.02
C THR A 92 1.36 2.53 16.25
N LEU A 93 0.09 2.88 16.13
CA LEU A 93 -0.36 4.09 15.45
C LEU A 93 0.16 5.35 16.17
N ASP A 94 0.10 5.39 17.50
CA ASP A 94 0.67 6.49 18.30
C ASP A 94 2.12 6.82 17.93
N ARG A 95 2.99 5.80 17.91
CA ARG A 95 4.37 5.97 17.47
C ARG A 95 4.44 6.43 16.02
N LEU A 96 3.67 5.82 15.12
CA LEU A 96 3.72 6.12 13.69
C LEU A 96 3.44 7.61 13.40
N VAL A 97 2.42 8.14 14.05
CA VAL A 97 2.00 9.55 13.95
C VAL A 97 3.07 10.49 14.55
N THR A 98 3.75 10.06 15.61
CA THR A 98 4.75 10.88 16.30
C THR A 98 6.08 11.01 15.53
N VAL A 99 6.55 9.94 14.87
CA VAL A 99 7.88 9.95 14.21
C VAL A 99 7.88 10.35 12.74
N ARG A 100 6.73 10.44 12.07
CA ARG A 100 6.70 10.55 10.60
C ARG A 100 5.64 11.52 10.07
N SER A 101 5.92 12.82 10.13
CA SER A 101 5.06 13.85 9.51
C SER A 101 5.01 13.76 7.97
N ASP A 102 6.01 13.15 7.33
CA ASP A 102 6.10 12.96 5.88
C ASP A 102 5.43 11.67 5.38
N LEU A 103 4.99 10.79 6.28
CA LEU A 103 4.48 9.46 5.94
C LEU A 103 3.17 9.53 5.15
N ILE A 104 2.23 10.39 5.53
CA ILE A 104 0.93 10.50 4.83
C ILE A 104 1.14 10.83 3.35
N ALA A 105 2.00 11.81 3.05
CA ALA A 105 2.30 12.20 1.67
C ALA A 105 2.89 11.05 0.85
N ARG A 106 3.75 10.21 1.46
CA ARG A 106 4.33 9.03 0.81
C ARG A 106 3.30 7.91 0.63
N LEU A 107 2.43 7.69 1.62
CA LEU A 107 1.37 6.69 1.55
C LEU A 107 0.33 7.05 0.49
N ASP A 108 -0.07 8.32 0.41
CA ASP A 108 -0.97 8.84 -0.62
C ASP A 108 -0.36 8.72 -2.02
N LYS A 109 0.95 9.00 -2.18
CA LYS A 109 1.65 8.80 -3.46
C LYS A 109 1.64 7.33 -3.87
N THR A 110 1.93 6.42 -2.92
CA THR A 110 1.91 4.97 -3.16
C THR A 110 0.50 4.48 -3.51
N ARG A 111 -0.55 4.98 -2.83
CA ARG A 111 -1.94 4.65 -3.14
C ARG A 111 -2.29 4.98 -4.59
N ARG A 112 -1.97 6.19 -5.03
CA ARG A 112 -2.25 6.65 -6.41
C ARG A 112 -1.53 5.79 -7.45
N ALA A 113 -0.27 5.42 -7.20
CA ALA A 113 0.49 4.54 -8.09
C ALA A 113 -0.20 3.18 -8.29
N VAL A 114 -0.68 2.58 -7.19
CA VAL A 114 -1.33 1.26 -7.24
C VAL A 114 -2.76 1.37 -7.79
N GLU A 115 -3.50 2.45 -7.52
CA GLU A 115 -4.82 2.73 -8.11
C GLU A 115 -4.75 2.93 -9.64
N ALA A 116 -3.74 3.67 -10.13
CA ALA A 116 -3.50 3.86 -11.56
C ALA A 116 -3.27 2.50 -12.25
N SER A 117 -2.52 1.62 -11.59
CA SER A 117 -2.19 0.28 -12.09
C SER A 117 -3.38 -0.66 -12.18
N VAL A 118 -4.43 -0.43 -11.39
CA VAL A 118 -5.71 -1.15 -11.53
C VAL A 118 -6.61 -0.52 -12.59
N SER A 119 -6.49 0.80 -12.79
CA SER A 119 -7.38 1.56 -13.67
C SER A 119 -6.93 1.62 -15.13
N GLU A 120 -5.64 1.41 -15.43
CA GLU A 120 -5.16 1.39 -16.81
C GLU A 120 -5.72 0.18 -17.59
N PRO A 121 -6.49 0.40 -18.68
CA PRO A 121 -6.70 -0.62 -19.70
C PRO A 121 -5.40 -0.78 -20.49
N GLU A 122 -4.99 -2.02 -20.78
CA GLU A 122 -3.77 -2.29 -21.56
C GLU A 122 -3.72 -1.39 -22.82
N PRO A 123 -2.57 -0.77 -23.14
CA PRO A 123 -2.43 -0.02 -24.37
C PRO A 123 -2.64 -0.99 -25.54
N VAL A 124 -3.72 -0.78 -26.29
CA VAL A 124 -3.95 -1.44 -27.57
C VAL A 124 -2.81 -1.00 -28.49
N HIS A 125 -1.94 -1.96 -28.81
CA HIS A 125 -0.82 -1.84 -29.74
C HIS A 125 -1.23 -1.29 -31.11
#